data_AF-A0A225VP21-F1
#
_entry.id   AF-A0A225VP21-F1
#
_cell.length_a   1.000
_cell.length_b   1.000
_cell.length_c   1.000
_cell.angle_alpha   90.00
_cell.angle_beta   90.00
_cell.angle_gamma   90.00
#
_symmetry.space_group_name_H-M   'P 1'
#
loop_
_entity.id
_entity.type
_entity.pdbx_description
1 polymer ?
#
loop_
_entity_poly.entity_id
_entity_poly.type
_entity_poly.pdbx_seq_one_letter_code
_entity_poly.pdbx_strand_id
1 'polypeptide(L)' 'MARRIVDPLSKIAFAMSCLGARARGWAYGRRLTDPTCFSTYESFKKELKLAF' A
#
# COMPACT_ATOMS: atom_id res chain seq x y z
N MET A 1 -20.25 1.60 13.61
CA MET A 1 -19.56 2.86 13.27
C MET A 1 -18.57 2.60 12.14
N ALA A 2 -18.97 2.76 10.87
CA ALA A 2 -18.05 2.58 9.74
C ALA A 2 -17.16 3.82 9.66
N ARG A 3 -15.94 3.73 10.19
CA ARG A 3 -14.92 4.78 10.03
C ARG A 3 -14.54 4.83 8.55
N ARG A 4 -15.08 5.82 7.82
CA ARG A 4 -14.61 6.15 6.46
C ARG A 4 -13.13 6.44 6.60
N ILE A 5 -12.28 5.63 5.96
CA ILE A 5 -10.85 5.87 5.96
C ILE A 5 -10.63 7.10 5.07
N VAL A 6 -10.61 8.28 5.69
CA VAL A 6 -10.45 9.58 5.01
C VAL A 6 -8.98 9.79 4.63
N ASP A 7 -8.07 9.25 5.44
CA ASP A 7 -6.64 9.41 5.23
C ASP A 7 -6.11 8.42 4.16
N PRO A 8 -5.46 8.91 3.09
CA PRO A 8 -4.97 8.07 2.01
C PRO A 8 -3.90 7.07 2.47
N LEU A 9 -3.07 7.41 3.46
CA LEU A 9 -2.06 6.49 4.00
C LEU A 9 -2.70 5.34 4.78
N SER A 10 -3.77 5.61 5.51
CA SER A 10 -4.56 4.61 6.22
C SER A 10 -5.25 3.64 5.25
N LYS A 11 -5.71 4.13 4.09
CA LYS A 11 -6.29 3.29 3.02
C LYS A 11 -5.24 2.36 2.43
N ILE A 12 -4.02 2.86 2.23
CA ILE A 12 -2.89 2.09 1.70
C ILE A 12 -2.40 1.06 2.73
N ALA A 13 -2.27 1.45 4.00
CA ALA A 13 -1.89 0.54 5.08
C ALA A 13 -2.88 -0.63 5.24
N PHE A 14 -4.18 -0.33 5.14
CA PHE A 14 -5.22 -1.36 5.13
C PHE A 14 -5.07 -2.28 3.90
N ALA A 15 -4.88 -1.71 2.70
CA ALA A 15 -4.68 -2.50 1.49
C ALA A 15 -3.42 -3.39 1.54
N MET A 16 -2.32 -2.89 2.11
CA MET A 16 -1.10 -3.67 2.36
C MET A 16 -1.35 -4.83 3.34
N SER A 17 -2.19 -4.63 4.36
CA SER A 17 -2.58 -5.68 5.29
C SER A 17 -3.38 -6.80 4.61
N CYS A 18 -4.08 -6.52 3.51
CA CYS A 18 -4.78 -7.55 2.74
C CYS A 18 -3.87 -8.31 1.75
N LEU A 19 -2.61 -7.89 1.58
CA LEU A 19 -1.68 -8.58 0.68
C LEU A 19 -1.15 -9.89 1.27
N GLY A 20 -0.93 -10.88 0.39
CA GLY A 20 -0.23 -12.11 0.72
C GLY A 20 1.25 -11.89 1.04
N ALA A 21 1.92 -12.88 1.65
CA ALA A 21 3.24 -12.74 2.25
C ALA A 21 4.31 -12.09 1.33
N ARG A 22 4.40 -12.50 0.06
CA ARG A 22 5.38 -11.93 -0.90
C ARG A 22 5.07 -10.47 -1.25
N ALA A 23 3.82 -10.19 -1.60
CA ALA A 23 3.37 -8.84 -1.95
C ALA A 23 3.45 -7.88 -0.77
N ARG A 24 3.13 -8.36 0.44
CA ARG A 24 3.29 -7.61 1.68
C ARG A 24 4.75 -7.27 1.94
N GLY A 25 5.66 -8.26 1.88
CA GLY A 25 7.09 -8.05 2.07
C GLY A 25 7.68 -7.06 1.06
N TRP A 26 7.28 -7.18 -0.21
CA TRP A 26 7.68 -6.24 -1.25
C TRP A 26 7.17 -4.81 -0.99
N ALA A 27 5.90 -4.63 -0.61
CA ALA A 27 5.33 -3.32 -0.33
C ALA A 27 5.99 -2.63 0.88
N TYR A 28 6.27 -3.37 1.95
CA TYR A 28 7.04 -2.84 3.09
C TYR A 28 8.49 -2.52 2.70
N GLY A 29 9.13 -3.35 1.87
CA GLY A 29 10.47 -3.07 1.35
C GLY A 29 10.54 -1.76 0.56
N ARG A 30 9.57 -1.50 -0.33
CA ARG A 30 9.47 -0.24 -1.08
C ARG A 30 9.29 0.96 -0.15
N ARG A 31 8.45 0.82 0.87
CA ARG A 31 8.19 1.87 1.85
C ARG A 31 9.38 2.16 2.78
N LEU A 32 10.24 1.15 3.02
CA LEU A 32 11.51 1.30 3.72
C LEU A 32 12.54 2.09 2.89
N THR A 33 12.59 1.87 1.57
CA THR A 33 13.50 2.60 0.68
C THR A 33 13.03 4.01 0.35
N ASP A 34 11.72 4.20 0.22
CA ASP A 34 11.10 5.50 -0.01
C ASP A 34 9.75 5.57 0.73
N PRO A 35 9.64 6.35 1.82
CA PRO A 35 8.40 6.44 2.59
C PRO A 35 7.26 7.10 1.81
N THR A 36 7.55 7.79 0.71
CA THR A 36 6.56 8.48 -0.15
C THR A 36 6.14 7.67 -1.39
N CYS A 37 6.68 6.46 -1.56
CA CYS A 37 6.51 5.62 -2.76
C CYS A 37 5.05 5.33 -3.10
N PHE A 38 4.17 5.37 -2.09
CA PHE A 38 2.73 5.19 -2.24
C PHE A 38 1.99 6.43 -1.73
N SER A 39 2.07 7.51 -2.50
CA SER A 39 1.36 8.77 -2.22
C SER A 39 -0.15 8.64 -2.39
N THR A 40 -0.60 7.72 -3.26
CA THR A 40 -2.02 7.47 -3.54
C THR A 40 -2.32 5.99 -3.71
N TYR A 41 -3.58 5.63 -3.47
CA TYR A 41 -4.05 4.25 -3.65
C TYR A 41 -3.90 3.76 -5.10
N GLU A 42 -4.08 4.66 -6.08
CA GLU A 42 -3.92 4.34 -7.50
C GLU A 42 -2.46 4.05 -7.84
N SER A 43 -1.52 4.85 -7.33
CA SER A 43 -0.08 4.61 -7.47
C SER A 43 0.32 3.28 -6.84
N PHE A 44 -0.19 2.98 -5.63
CA PHE A 44 0.01 1.68 -4.97
C PHE A 44 -0.50 0.51 -5.81
N LYS A 45 -1.71 0.60 -6.37
CA LYS A 45 -2.25 -0.43 -7.26
C LYS A 45 -1.42 -0.62 -8.53
N LYS A 46 -0.97 0.47 -9.14
CA LYS A 46 -0.15 0.44 -10.36
C LYS A 46 1.18 -0.25 -10.09
N GLU A 47 1.87 0.17 -9.05
CA GLU A 47 3.15 -0.40 -8.62
C GLU A 47 3.01 -1.89 -8.26
N LEU A 48 1.92 -2.27 -7.56
CA LEU A 48 1.66 -3.67 -7.23
C LEU A 48 1.45 -4.55 -8.47
N LYS A 49 0.72 -4.06 -9.48
CA LYS A 49 0.52 -4.74 -10.78
C LYS A 49 1.79 -4.83 -11.63
N LEU A 50 2.76 -3.94 -11.42
CA LEU A 50 4.04 -3.98 -12.12
C LEU A 50 4.98 -5.02 -11.49
N ALA A 51 4.84 -5.25 -10.18
CA ALA A 51 5.68 -6.18 -9.43
C ALA A 51 5.16 -7.63 -9.40
N PHE A 52 3.85 -7.84 -9.61
CA PHE A 52 3.17 -9.14 -9.60
C PHE A 52 2.14 -9.23 -10.72
#